data_AF-A0A816WZT0-F1
#
_entry.id   AF-A0A816WZT0-F1
#
_cell.length_a   1.000
_cell.length_b   1.000
_cell.length_c   1.000
_cell.angle_alpha   90.00
_cell.angle_beta   90.00
_cell.angle_gamma   90.00
#
_symmetry.space_group_name_H-M   'P 1'
#
loop_
_entity.id
_entity.type
_entity.pdbx_description
1 polymer ?
#
loop_
_entity_poly.entity_id
_entity_poly.type
_entity_poly.pdbx_seq_one_letter_code
_entity_poly.pdbx_strand_id
1 'polypeptide(L)'
;MISEKLKMYSHLKQFTFLDLNLVTRNFRPESLLGEGGFGCVFKGWVGENGTAPVKPSTGVTVAVKTLNLDGLQVIKSGLYDPL
;
A
#
# COMPACT_ATOMS: atom_id res chain seq x y z
N MET A 1 23.81 -2.86 -16.58
CA MET A 1 22.68 -1.92 -16.50
C MET A 1 21.34 -2.57 -16.18
N ILE A 2 20.96 -3.71 -16.78
CA ILE A 2 19.65 -4.36 -16.52
C ILE A 2 19.58 -5.01 -15.12
N SER A 3 20.70 -5.57 -14.63
CA SER A 3 20.78 -6.26 -13.34
C SER A 3 20.54 -5.34 -12.13
N GLU A 4 21.04 -4.09 -12.17
CA GLU A 4 20.79 -3.09 -11.12
C GLU A 4 19.32 -2.67 -11.07
N LYS A 5 18.70 -2.53 -12.24
CA LYS A 5 17.28 -2.18 -12.37
C LYS A 5 16.39 -3.31 -11.83
N LEU A 6 16.74 -4.57 -12.07
CA LEU A 6 16.05 -5.74 -11.51
C LEU A 6 16.25 -5.88 -9.99
N LYS A 7 17.44 -5.55 -9.47
CA LYS A 7 17.73 -5.53 -8.03
C LYS A 7 16.88 -4.49 -7.27
N MET A 8 16.50 -3.39 -7.93
CA MET A 8 15.54 -2.42 -7.39
C MET A 8 14.11 -2.99 -7.28
N TYR A 9 13.71 -3.89 -8.18
CA TYR A 9 12.39 -4.52 -8.17
C TYR A 9 12.29 -5.73 -7.22
N SER A 10 13.40 -6.23 -6.68
CA SER A 10 13.43 -7.42 -5.80
C SER A 10 13.37 -7.12 -4.29
N HIS A 11 13.13 -5.88 -3.87
CA HIS A 11 13.06 -5.51 -2.44
C HIS A 11 11.62 -5.38 -1.93
N LEU A 12 10.79 -6.41 -2.16
CA LEU A 12 9.52 -6.49 -1.45
C LEU A 12 9.80 -6.67 0.04
N LYS A 13 9.32 -5.74 0.84
CA LYS A 13 9.46 -5.80 2.28
C LYS A 13 8.20 -6.33 2.91
N GLN A 14 8.37 -7.33 3.77
CA GLN A 14 7.29 -7.85 4.58
C GLN A 14 7.06 -6.91 5.76
N PHE A 15 5.81 -6.49 5.94
CA PHE A 15 5.35 -5.71 7.09
C PHE A 15 4.40 -6.58 7.90
N THR A 16 4.51 -6.50 9.22
CA THR A 16 3.52 -7.07 10.12
C THR A 16 2.27 -6.19 10.18
N PHE A 17 1.15 -6.73 10.66
CA PHE A 17 -0.03 -5.90 10.93
C PHE A 17 0.28 -4.76 11.91
N LEU A 18 1.13 -5.00 12.91
CA LEU A 18 1.56 -3.97 13.87
C LEU A 18 2.31 -2.84 13.18
N ASP A 19 3.20 -3.15 12.23
CA ASP A 19 3.88 -2.12 11.44
C ASP A 19 2.88 -1.26 10.68
N LEU A 20 1.92 -1.90 9.99
CA LEU A 20 0.88 -1.20 9.23
C LEU A 20 -0.03 -0.37 10.13
N ASN A 21 -0.37 -0.87 11.32
CA ASN A 21 -1.11 -0.13 12.32
C ASN A 21 -0.34 1.14 12.71
N LEU A 22 0.95 1.04 13.05
CA LEU A 22 1.75 2.20 13.46
C LEU A 22 1.94 3.20 12.30
N VAL A 23 2.23 2.71 11.10
CA VAL A 23 2.41 3.51 9.87
C VAL A 23 1.16 4.35 9.57
N THR A 24 -0.03 3.79 9.77
CA THR A 24 -1.33 4.44 9.55
C THR A 24 -1.92 5.11 10.79
N ARG A 25 -1.19 5.09 11.92
CA ARG A 25 -1.59 5.61 13.23
C ARG A 25 -2.85 4.98 13.82
N ASN A 26 -2.98 3.67 13.67
CA ASN A 26 -4.17 2.83 13.95
C ASN A 26 -5.29 3.03 12.91
N PHE A 27 -4.97 3.09 11.62
CA PHE A 27 -5.96 3.24 10.54
C PHE A 27 -6.92 4.41 10.78
N ARG A 28 -6.36 5.55 11.20
CA ARG A 28 -7.13 6.74 11.57
C ARG A 28 -7.99 7.24 10.40
N PRO A 29 -9.23 7.71 10.63
CA PRO A 29 -10.05 8.30 9.58
C PRO A 29 -9.38 9.48 8.88
N GLU A 30 -8.57 10.28 9.58
CA GLU A 30 -7.86 11.41 8.98
C GLU A 30 -6.75 10.99 8.01
N SER A 31 -6.35 9.72 8.03
CA SER A 31 -5.42 9.15 7.05
C SER A 31 -6.13 8.47 5.89
N LEU A 32 -7.46 8.35 5.89
CA LEU A 32 -8.19 7.78 4.77
C LEU A 32 -8.02 8.65 3.51
N LEU A 33 -7.53 8.02 2.44
CA LEU A 33 -7.33 8.64 1.12
C LEU A 33 -8.43 8.26 0.14
N GLY A 34 -9.09 7.12 0.36
CA GLY A 34 -10.19 6.65 -0.47
C GLY A 34 -10.76 5.33 0.01
N GLU A 35 -12.02 5.09 -0.35
CA GLU A 35 -12.79 3.90 -0.02
C GLU A 35 -13.58 3.45 -1.26
N GLY A 36 -13.76 2.14 -1.42
CA GLY A 36 -14.62 1.56 -2.45
C GLY A 36 -14.77 0.05 -2.27
N GLY A 37 -15.33 -0.63 -3.28
CA GLY A 37 -15.60 -2.08 -3.22
C GLY A 37 -14.36 -2.97 -3.00
N PHE A 38 -13.16 -2.43 -3.13
CA PHE A 38 -11.89 -3.13 -2.91
C PHE A 38 -11.27 -2.89 -1.52
N GLY A 39 -11.97 -2.18 -0.64
CA GLY A 39 -11.52 -1.79 0.70
C GLY A 39 -11.08 -0.33 0.80
N CYS A 40 -10.26 -0.03 1.80
CA CYS A 40 -9.86 1.34 2.16
C CYS A 40 -8.38 1.57 1.89
N VAL A 41 -8.01 2.79 1.52
CA VAL A 41 -6.61 3.21 1.34
C VAL A 41 -6.27 4.26 2.39
N PHE A 42 -5.27 3.99 3.21
CA PHE A 42 -4.81 4.89 4.26
C PHE A 42 -3.42 5.45 3.96
N LYS A 43 -3.19 6.70 4.34
CA LYS A 43 -1.89 7.35 4.32
C LYS A 43 -1.05 6.91 5.50
N GLY A 44 0.23 6.68 5.26
CA GLY A 44 1.19 6.43 6.32
C GLY A 44 2.60 6.91 6.01
N TRP A 45 3.49 6.73 6.99
CA TRP A 45 4.89 7.15 6.90
C TRP A 45 5.83 6.07 7.42
N VAL A 46 6.84 5.75 6.61
CA VAL A 46 7.92 4.82 6.94
C VAL A 46 9.26 5.54 6.81
N GLY A 47 10.27 5.07 7.54
CA GLY A 47 11.62 5.60 7.40
C GLY A 47 12.17 5.39 5.99
N GLU A 48 13.26 6.09 5.68
CA GLU A 48 13.97 5.95 4.40
C GLU A 48 14.27 4.48 4.11
N ASN A 49 14.21 4.10 2.83
CA ASN A 49 14.29 2.71 2.36
C ASN A 49 13.15 1.78 2.84
N GLY A 50 11.98 2.34 3.16
CA GLY A 50 10.81 1.54 3.57
C GLY A 50 11.03 0.89 4.94
N THR A 51 11.67 1.59 5.87
CA THR A 51 12.04 1.06 7.19
C THR A 51 10.89 1.20 8.20
N ALA A 52 11.21 1.24 9.50
CA ALA A 52 10.23 1.26 10.57
C ALA A 52 9.22 2.42 10.43
N PRO A 53 8.05 2.35 11.09
CA PRO A 53 7.11 3.47 11.15
C PRO A 53 7.79 4.74 11.66
N VAL A 54 7.45 5.89 11.08
CA VAL A 54 7.99 7.19 11.51
C VAL A 54 6.87 8.21 11.72
N LYS A 55 7.24 9.39 12.24
CA LYS A 55 6.28 10.46 12.48
C LYS A 55 5.68 10.95 11.16
N PRO A 56 4.44 11.46 11.16
CA PRO A 56 3.88 12.13 10.00
C PRO A 56 4.82 13.20 9.45
N SER A 57 4.84 13.34 8.12
CA SER A 57 5.73 14.27 7.40
C SER A 57 7.23 14.02 7.54
N THR A 58 7.63 12.92 8.21
CA THR A 58 9.02 12.44 8.22
C THR A 58 9.13 11.18 7.37
N GLY A 59 10.24 10.99 6.67
CA GLY A 59 10.45 9.81 5.82
C GLY A 59 9.59 9.74 4.55
N VAL A 60 9.35 8.52 4.08
CA VAL A 60 8.64 8.23 2.82
C VAL A 60 7.15 8.07 3.11
N THR A 61 6.32 8.79 2.33
CA THR A 61 4.86 8.64 2.38
C THR A 61 4.45 7.38 1.63
N VAL A 62 3.58 6.58 2.25
CA VAL A 62 3.07 5.33 1.69
C VAL A 62 1.55 5.28 1.72
N ALA A 63 0.98 4.45 0.85
CA ALA A 63 -0.43 4.09 0.85
C ALA A 63 -0.58 2.64 1.34
N VAL A 64 -1.38 2.42 2.38
CA VAL A 64 -1.71 1.11 2.94
C VAL A 64 -3.13 0.78 2.54
N LYS A 65 -3.31 -0.24 1.68
CA LYS A 65 -4.63 -0.69 1.24
C LYS A 65 -5.09 -1.87 2.10
N THR A 66 -6.24 -1.74 2.74
CA THR A 66 -6.97 -2.87 3.30
C THR A 66 -7.75 -3.54 2.19
N LEU A 67 -7.71 -4.87 2.13
CA LEU A 67 -8.47 -5.61 1.12
C LEU A 67 -9.78 -6.08 1.74
N ASN A 68 -10.89 -5.79 1.06
CA ASN A 68 -12.15 -6.47 1.35
C ASN A 68 -12.13 -7.85 0.67
N LEU A 69 -12.14 -8.93 1.46
CA LEU A 69 -12.10 -10.30 0.93
C LEU A 69 -13.40 -10.71 0.24
N ASP A 70 -14.51 -10.03 0.54
CA ASP A 70 -15.80 -10.25 -0.12
C ASP A 70 -15.87 -9.55 -1.49
N GLY A 71 -14.98 -8.60 -1.74
CA GLY A 71 -14.85 -7.90 -3.01
C GLY A 71 -14.02 -8.73 -3.99
N LEU A 72 -14.66 -9.34 -4.98
CA LEU A 72 -13.99 -9.93 -6.14
C LEU A 72 -12.93 -8.95 -6.67
N GLN A 73 -11.65 -9.24 -6.46
CA GLN A 73 -10.54 -8.44 -6.98
C GLN A 73 -10.39 -8.75 -8.45
N VAL A 74 -11.34 -8.26 -9.26
CA VAL A 74 -11.33 -8.49 -10.69
C VAL A 74 -10.19 -7.67 -11.28
N ILE A 75 -9.10 -8.34 -11.62
CA ILE A 75 -8.20 -7.88 -12.67
C ILE A 75 -8.99 -7.97 -13.97
N LYS A 76 -9.85 -6.98 -14.25
CA LYS A 76 -10.34 -6.79 -15.62
C LYS A 76 -9.21 -6.11 -16.38
N SER A 77 -8.19 -6.87 -16.77
CA SER A 77 -7.40 -6.48 -17.93
C SER A 77 -8.39 -6.39 -19.10
N GLY A 78 -8.58 -5.19 -19.64
CA GLY A 78 -9.59 -4.91 -20.66
C GLY A 78 -9.41 -5.76 -21.91
N LEU A 79 -10.21 -6.80 -22.07
CA LEU A 79 -10.30 -7.55 -23.32
C LEU A 79 -11.77 -7.90 -23.62
N TYR A 80 -12.22 -7.32 -24.73
CA TYR A 80 -13.41 -7.54 -25.57
C TYR A 80 -14.81 -7.41 -24.96
N ASP A 81 -15.43 -6.28 -25.31
CA ASP A 81 -16.87 -6.11 -25.49
C ASP A 81 -17.36 -7.10 -26.58
N PRO A 82 -18.33 -7.99 -26.31
CA PRO A 82 -18.90 -8.84 -27.34
C PRO A 82 -20.22 -8.24 -27.83
N LEU A 83 -20.15 -7.36 -28.82
CA LEU A 83 -21.11 -7.21 -29.93
C LEU A 83 -20.42 -6.61 -31.15
#